data_AF-A0A2G6C9M8-F1
#
_entry.id   AF-A0A2G6C9M8-F1
#
_cell.length_a   1.000
_cell.length_b   1.000
_cell.length_c   1.000
_cell.angle_alpha   90.00
_cell.angle_beta   90.00
_cell.angle_gamma   90.00
#
_symmetry.space_group_name_H-M   'P 1'
#
loop_
_entity.id
_entity.type
_entity.pdbx_description
1 polymer ?
#
loop_
_entity_poly.entity_id
_entity_poly.type
_entity_poly.pdbx_seq_one_letter_code
_entity_poly.pdbx_strand_id
1 'polypeptide(L)'
;PDTSRTSALELAYTLDVPYREGFMKNRYIGRTFIMPGQKQRKKSVRQKLNPLGIEFKDKNVLLVDDSIVRGTTSEEIVQMARDSGARRVYFASASPPIRFPNIYGIDMPAARELIAHGRTEQEVANELGVDGLFYLTLEDLISSVRQGNPRLENFDCSVFTGEYATGEDNQYFEELEALRNDKQKSDNEGDSVAIDIRGCD
;
A
#
# COMPACT_ATOMS: atom_id res chain seq x y z
N PRO A 1 -3.66 -0.13 -10.40
CA PRO A 1 -4.91 -0.71 -10.95
C PRO A 1 -5.36 -1.91 -10.10
N ASP A 2 -6.65 -2.13 -9.88
CA ASP A 2 -7.76 -1.55 -10.65
C ASP A 2 -8.52 -0.44 -9.90
N THR A 3 -8.51 -0.43 -8.58
CA THR A 3 -9.29 0.46 -7.69
C THR A 3 -9.08 1.93 -7.99
N SER A 4 -7.83 2.36 -8.11
CA SER A 4 -7.46 3.77 -8.27
C SER A 4 -7.71 4.34 -9.68
N ARG A 5 -8.28 3.55 -10.62
CA ARG A 5 -8.57 4.02 -11.98
C ARG A 5 -9.56 5.19 -12.00
N THR A 6 -10.63 5.11 -11.21
CA THR A 6 -11.66 6.16 -11.16
C THR A 6 -11.10 7.44 -10.56
N SER A 7 -10.38 7.35 -9.44
CA SER A 7 -9.72 8.49 -8.80
C SER A 7 -8.69 9.14 -9.74
N ALA A 8 -7.89 8.33 -10.44
CA ALA A 8 -6.90 8.83 -11.39
C ALA A 8 -7.53 9.52 -12.62
N LEU A 9 -8.66 8.98 -13.11
CA LEU A 9 -9.37 9.57 -14.25
C LEU A 9 -9.94 10.95 -13.90
N GLU A 10 -10.63 11.06 -12.76
CA GLU A 10 -11.21 12.33 -12.31
C GLU A 10 -10.12 13.37 -11.97
N LEU A 11 -9.03 12.93 -11.35
CA LEU A 11 -7.89 13.80 -11.08
C LEU A 11 -7.25 14.32 -12.37
N ALA A 12 -7.06 13.46 -13.38
CA ALA A 12 -6.51 13.85 -14.67
C ALA A 12 -7.44 14.83 -15.41
N TYR A 13 -8.75 14.60 -15.35
CA TYR A 13 -9.76 15.50 -15.91
C TYR A 13 -9.72 16.88 -15.22
N THR A 14 -9.69 16.91 -13.88
CA THR A 14 -9.67 18.15 -13.10
C THR A 14 -8.38 18.96 -13.31
N LEU A 15 -7.24 18.27 -13.46
CA LEU A 15 -5.94 18.92 -13.70
C LEU A 15 -5.69 19.27 -15.18
N ASP A 16 -6.61 18.93 -16.09
CA ASP A 16 -6.44 19.06 -17.53
C ASP A 16 -5.14 18.40 -18.05
N VAL A 17 -4.89 17.17 -17.60
CA VAL A 17 -3.73 16.37 -18.02
C VAL A 17 -4.16 15.04 -18.66
N PRO A 18 -3.36 14.47 -19.59
CA PRO A 18 -3.71 13.21 -20.21
C PRO A 18 -3.73 12.04 -19.21
N TYR A 19 -4.87 11.35 -19.12
CA TYR A 19 -4.96 10.04 -18.47
C TYR A 19 -4.36 8.95 -19.36
N ARG A 20 -3.46 8.12 -18.80
CA ARG A 20 -2.86 6.97 -19.50
C ARG A 20 -2.79 5.78 -18.56
N GLU A 21 -3.07 4.60 -19.08
CA GLU A 21 -2.77 3.36 -18.36
C GLU A 21 -1.25 3.11 -18.42
N GLY A 22 -0.51 3.59 -17.42
CA GLY A 22 0.94 3.34 -17.33
C GLY A 22 1.29 1.92 -16.85
N PHE A 23 0.45 1.35 -15.99
CA PHE A 23 0.66 0.01 -15.43
C PHE A 23 -0.47 -0.94 -15.82
N MET A 24 -0.10 -2.14 -16.22
CA MET A 24 -1.02 -3.25 -16.47
C MET A 24 -0.93 -4.26 -15.32
N LYS A 25 -2.08 -4.58 -14.72
CA LYS A 25 -2.16 -5.64 -13.71
C LYS A 25 -2.18 -7.01 -14.39
N ASN A 26 -1.29 -7.88 -13.96
CA ASN A 26 -1.32 -9.27 -14.37
C ASN A 26 -2.53 -9.94 -13.72
N ARG A 27 -3.51 -10.34 -14.52
CA ARG A 27 -4.74 -11.00 -14.04
C ARG A 27 -4.50 -12.43 -13.55
N TYR A 28 -3.41 -13.04 -14.00
CA TYR A 28 -3.07 -14.43 -13.73
C TYR A 28 -1.74 -14.47 -12.98
N ILE A 29 -1.81 -14.39 -11.65
CA ILE A 29 -0.64 -14.52 -10.79
C ILE A 29 -0.74 -15.88 -10.12
N GLY A 30 0.11 -16.81 -10.56
CA GLY A 30 0.21 -18.14 -9.96
C GLY A 30 0.91 -18.10 -8.60
N ARG A 31 0.66 -19.10 -7.75
CA ARG A 31 1.44 -19.31 -6.53
C ARG A 31 2.90 -19.58 -6.92
N THR A 32 3.85 -18.94 -6.25
CA THR A 32 5.27 -19.22 -6.46
C THR A 32 5.62 -20.49 -5.68
N PHE A 33 6.03 -21.57 -6.36
CA PHE A 33 6.56 -22.76 -5.69
C PHE A 33 8.00 -22.51 -5.24
N ILE A 34 8.35 -22.97 -4.04
CA ILE A 34 9.72 -22.89 -3.51
C ILE A 34 10.60 -23.83 -4.34
N MET A 35 11.47 -23.26 -5.18
CA MET A 35 12.42 -24.03 -5.99
C MET A 35 13.78 -24.06 -5.27
N PRO A 36 14.41 -25.23 -5.03
CA PRO A 36 15.75 -25.30 -4.45
C PRO A 36 16.77 -24.62 -5.37
N GLY A 37 17.48 -23.61 -4.87
CA GLY A 37 18.54 -22.90 -5.63
C GLY A 37 18.14 -21.57 -6.30
N GLN A 38 17.34 -20.72 -5.66
CA GLN A 38 16.93 -19.44 -6.27
C GLN A 38 17.70 -18.23 -5.73
N LYS A 39 18.71 -17.80 -6.51
CA LYS A 39 19.30 -16.45 -6.42
C LYS A 39 18.40 -15.33 -6.99
N GLN A 40 17.13 -15.58 -7.26
CA GLN A 40 16.19 -14.56 -7.76
C GLN A 40 14.81 -14.70 -7.11
N ARG A 41 14.66 -14.18 -5.88
CA ARG A 41 13.39 -13.54 -5.53
C ARG A 41 13.27 -12.30 -6.43
N LYS A 42 12.67 -12.46 -7.63
CA LYS A 42 12.20 -11.29 -8.37
C LYS A 42 11.20 -10.57 -7.46
N LYS A 43 11.44 -9.28 -7.21
CA LYS A 43 10.58 -8.38 -6.42
C LYS A 43 9.10 -8.64 -6.73
N SER A 44 8.29 -8.91 -5.70
CA SER A 44 6.92 -9.45 -5.85
C SER A 44 6.02 -8.53 -6.67
N VAL A 45 6.24 -7.21 -6.65
CA VAL A 45 5.40 -6.27 -7.40
C VAL A 45 5.62 -6.36 -8.89
N ARG A 46 6.83 -6.67 -9.37
CA ARG A 46 7.09 -6.91 -10.81
C ARG A 46 6.35 -8.12 -11.37
N GLN A 47 5.95 -9.06 -10.52
CA GLN A 47 5.07 -10.16 -10.92
C GLN A 47 3.60 -9.72 -11.00
N LYS A 48 3.22 -8.70 -10.22
CA LYS A 48 1.84 -8.19 -10.13
C LYS A 48 1.52 -7.13 -11.19
N LEU A 49 2.49 -6.27 -11.49
CA LEU A 49 2.32 -5.09 -12.33
C LEU A 49 3.40 -5.06 -13.41
N ASN A 50 2.98 -4.74 -14.63
CA ASN A 50 3.88 -4.55 -15.76
C ASN A 50 3.83 -3.09 -16.23
N PRO A 51 4.95 -2.34 -16.26
CA PRO A 51 4.98 -1.00 -16.79
C PRO A 51 4.91 -1.00 -18.32
N LEU A 52 4.11 -0.11 -18.89
CA LEU A 52 4.14 0.21 -20.32
C LEU A 52 5.17 1.31 -20.56
N GLY A 53 6.40 0.93 -20.90
CA GLY A 53 7.55 1.85 -20.97
C GLY A 53 7.34 3.11 -21.82
N ILE A 54 6.58 3.01 -22.92
CA ILE A 54 6.23 4.16 -23.77
C ILE A 54 5.41 5.24 -23.03
N GLU A 55 4.70 4.86 -21.97
CA GLU A 55 3.92 5.79 -21.16
C GLU A 55 4.76 6.52 -20.11
N PHE A 56 5.98 6.05 -19.81
CA PHE A 56 6.87 6.67 -18.82
C PHE A 56 8.05 7.42 -19.43
N LYS A 57 8.59 6.91 -20.54
CA LYS A 57 9.84 7.41 -21.13
C LYS A 57 9.81 8.92 -21.37
N ASP A 58 10.80 9.60 -20.81
CA ASP A 58 11.04 11.05 -20.94
C ASP A 58 9.87 11.93 -20.46
N LYS A 59 9.01 11.43 -19.57
CA LYS A 59 7.85 12.16 -19.03
C LYS A 59 7.97 12.43 -17.53
N ASN A 60 7.27 13.47 -17.08
CA ASN A 60 6.97 13.66 -15.66
C ASN A 60 5.62 12.99 -15.42
N VAL A 61 5.54 12.05 -14.48
CA VAL A 61 4.35 11.24 -14.27
C VAL A 61 3.79 11.44 -12.86
N LEU A 62 2.47 11.48 -12.75
CA LEU A 62 1.75 11.42 -11.50
C LEU A 62 1.11 10.04 -11.37
N LEU A 63 1.59 9.25 -10.42
CA LEU A 63 1.01 7.96 -10.06
C LEU A 63 -0.09 8.18 -9.03
N VAL A 64 -1.19 7.47 -9.17
CA VAL A 64 -2.34 7.55 -8.24
C VAL A 64 -2.62 6.16 -7.70
N ASP A 65 -2.66 6.04 -6.39
CA ASP A 65 -3.03 4.82 -5.70
C ASP A 65 -4.16 5.06 -4.69
N ASP A 66 -4.81 3.98 -4.26
CA ASP A 66 -5.94 4.10 -3.33
C ASP A 66 -5.46 4.52 -1.94
N SER A 67 -4.37 3.94 -1.48
CA SER A 67 -3.81 4.14 -0.15
C SER A 67 -2.34 3.75 -0.09
N ILE A 68 -1.63 4.24 0.93
CA ILE A 68 -0.25 3.85 1.22
C ILE A 68 -0.19 3.27 2.63
N VAL A 69 0.03 1.95 2.73
CA VAL A 69 0.04 1.21 4.00
C VAL A 69 1.48 0.98 4.50
N ARG A 70 2.18 -0.03 3.97
CA ARG A 70 3.58 -0.36 4.31
C ARG A 70 4.61 0.39 3.46
N GLY A 71 4.17 1.07 2.40
CA GLY A 71 5.03 1.80 1.45
C GLY A 71 5.85 0.92 0.48
N THR A 72 6.21 -0.31 0.85
CA THR A 72 7.05 -1.20 0.02
C THR A 72 6.53 -1.44 -1.39
N THR A 73 5.20 -1.57 -1.55
CA THR A 73 4.60 -1.72 -2.89
C THR A 73 4.72 -0.43 -3.69
N SER A 74 4.42 0.71 -3.07
CA SER A 74 4.52 2.03 -3.70
C SER A 74 5.95 2.35 -4.11
N GLU A 75 6.94 2.04 -3.26
CA GLU A 75 8.38 2.17 -3.56
C GLU A 75 8.77 1.34 -4.80
N GLU A 76 8.35 0.07 -4.86
CA GLU A 76 8.63 -0.78 -6.03
C GLU A 76 7.97 -0.24 -7.31
N ILE A 77 6.75 0.31 -7.22
CA ILE A 77 6.04 0.94 -8.34
C ILE A 77 6.78 2.19 -8.82
N VAL A 78 7.23 3.05 -7.91
CA VAL A 78 8.01 4.25 -8.21
C VAL A 78 9.30 3.86 -8.91
N GLN A 79 10.02 2.85 -8.40
CA GLN A 79 11.23 2.35 -9.04
C GLN A 79 10.94 1.80 -10.44
N MET A 80 9.84 1.06 -10.63
CA MET A 80 9.44 0.56 -11.95
C MET A 80 9.15 1.69 -12.94
N ALA A 81 8.54 2.79 -12.50
CA ALA A 81 8.31 3.97 -13.34
C ALA A 81 9.63 4.64 -13.72
N ARG A 82 10.57 4.81 -12.77
CA ARG A 82 11.91 5.36 -13.04
C ARG A 82 12.71 4.47 -13.99
N ASP A 83 12.73 3.17 -13.75
CA ASP A 83 13.38 2.18 -14.63
C ASP A 83 12.79 2.19 -16.05
N SER A 84 11.54 2.61 -16.20
CA SER A 84 10.85 2.77 -17.49
C SER A 84 11.14 4.11 -18.17
N GLY A 85 11.99 4.95 -17.58
CA GLY A 85 12.46 6.21 -18.16
C GLY A 85 11.69 7.46 -17.73
N ALA A 86 10.91 7.41 -16.64
CA ALA A 86 10.27 8.62 -16.10
C ALA A 86 11.32 9.63 -15.57
N ARG A 87 11.18 10.90 -15.95
CA ARG A 87 12.06 12.01 -15.49
C ARG A 87 11.78 12.40 -14.05
N ARG A 88 10.51 12.56 -13.72
CA ARG A 88 10.00 12.84 -12.36
C ARG A 88 8.81 11.95 -12.08
N VAL A 89 8.73 11.45 -10.86
CA VAL A 89 7.66 10.58 -10.39
C VAL A 89 7.01 11.23 -9.18
N TYR A 90 5.81 11.75 -9.37
CA TYR A 90 4.93 12.22 -8.31
C TYR A 90 3.97 11.11 -7.92
N PHE A 91 3.47 11.15 -6.68
CA PHE A 91 2.55 10.14 -6.16
C PHE A 91 1.39 10.79 -5.41
N ALA A 92 0.17 10.36 -5.69
CA ALA A 92 -1.04 10.79 -5.00
C ALA A 92 -1.75 9.58 -4.39
N SER A 93 -2.10 9.69 -3.12
CA SER A 93 -2.93 8.73 -2.39
C SER A 93 -4.37 9.23 -2.35
N ALA A 94 -5.32 8.41 -2.76
CA ALA A 94 -6.76 8.70 -2.66
C ALA A 94 -7.31 8.51 -1.24
N SER A 95 -6.45 8.20 -0.26
CA SER A 95 -6.74 8.21 1.16
C SER A 95 -5.82 9.18 1.91
N PRO A 96 -6.20 9.64 3.11
CA PRO A 96 -5.28 10.22 4.07
C PRO A 96 -4.17 9.23 4.48
N PRO A 97 -3.10 9.71 5.14
CA PRO A 97 -2.04 8.83 5.65
C PRO A 97 -2.59 7.85 6.68
N ILE A 98 -2.35 6.55 6.47
CA ILE A 98 -2.75 5.49 7.39
C ILE A 98 -1.69 5.39 8.49
N ARG A 99 -2.05 5.79 9.71
CA ARG A 99 -1.12 5.94 10.84
C ARG A 99 -1.40 4.96 11.98
N PHE A 100 -2.57 4.36 12.01
CA PHE A 100 -3.04 3.50 13.10
C PHE A 100 -3.61 2.19 12.58
N PRO A 101 -3.51 1.09 13.34
CA PRO A 101 -4.09 -0.20 12.96
C PRO A 101 -5.61 -0.14 12.99
N ASN A 102 -6.28 -0.97 12.18
CA ASN A 102 -7.72 -1.18 12.31
C ASN A 102 -7.99 -2.33 13.29
N ILE A 103 -9.03 -2.17 14.12
CA ILE A 103 -9.46 -3.18 15.11
C ILE A 103 -10.90 -3.64 14.88
N TYR A 104 -11.55 -3.16 13.81
CA TYR A 104 -12.94 -3.43 13.47
C TYR A 104 -13.10 -4.41 12.30
N GLY A 105 -12.08 -5.25 12.06
CA GLY A 105 -12.12 -6.38 11.13
C GLY A 105 -11.43 -6.16 9.79
N ILE A 106 -10.85 -4.98 9.53
CA ILE A 106 -9.98 -4.79 8.37
C ILE A 106 -8.56 -5.23 8.74
N ASP A 107 -8.01 -6.19 8.00
CA ASP A 107 -6.64 -6.65 8.21
C ASP A 107 -5.63 -5.54 7.86
N MET A 108 -4.95 -5.04 8.89
CA MET A 108 -3.93 -3.99 8.80
C MET A 108 -2.72 -4.43 9.61
N PRO A 109 -1.50 -4.08 9.16
CA PRO A 109 -0.27 -4.47 9.85
C PRO A 109 -0.14 -3.77 11.21
N ALA A 110 0.90 -4.09 11.98
CA ALA A 110 1.17 -3.38 13.23
C ALA A 110 1.50 -1.90 12.94
N ALA A 111 1.28 -1.01 13.92
CA ALA A 111 1.49 0.42 13.76
C ALA A 111 2.90 0.75 13.25
N ARG A 112 3.93 0.10 13.82
CA ARG A 112 5.34 0.23 13.40
C ARG A 112 5.64 -0.18 11.96
N GLU A 113 4.78 -0.99 11.34
CA GLU A 113 4.93 -1.44 9.96
C GLU A 113 4.24 -0.49 8.96
N LEU A 114 3.46 0.48 9.44
CA LEU A 114 2.86 1.52 8.62
C LEU A 114 3.90 2.60 8.32
N ILE A 115 4.05 2.94 7.04
CA ILE A 115 5.06 3.93 6.64
C ILE A 115 4.76 5.32 7.20
N ALA A 116 3.49 5.69 7.32
CA ALA A 116 3.11 6.99 7.85
C ALA A 116 3.07 7.04 9.39
N HIS A 117 3.25 5.93 10.10
CA HIS A 117 3.22 5.95 11.57
C HIS A 117 4.43 6.72 12.11
N GLY A 118 4.17 7.75 12.92
CA GLY A 118 5.21 8.61 13.52
C GLY A 118 6.03 9.45 12.53
N ARG A 119 5.63 9.52 11.24
CA ARG A 119 6.37 10.23 10.19
C ARG A 119 5.56 11.36 9.56
N THR A 120 6.23 12.44 9.19
CA THR A 120 5.68 13.51 8.34
C THR A 120 5.50 13.02 6.91
N GLU A 121 4.65 13.70 6.13
CA GLU A 121 4.45 13.37 4.72
C GLU A 121 5.74 13.51 3.89
N GLN A 122 6.60 14.46 4.25
CA GLN A 122 7.90 14.63 3.61
C GLN A 122 8.85 13.45 3.87
N GLU A 123 8.86 12.92 5.10
CA GLU A 123 9.64 11.72 5.43
C GLU A 123 9.14 10.52 4.65
N VAL A 124 7.81 10.35 4.52
CA VAL A 124 7.23 9.29 3.68
C VAL A 124 7.58 9.49 2.21
N ALA A 125 7.54 10.72 1.70
CA ALA A 125 7.92 11.02 0.31
C ALA A 125 9.39 10.64 0.02
N ASN A 126 10.28 10.95 0.96
CA ASN A 126 11.69 10.59 0.88
C ASN A 126 11.89 9.07 0.91
N GLU A 127 11.18 8.36 1.79
CA GLU A 127 11.24 6.90 1.91
C GLU A 127 10.70 6.19 0.64
N LEU A 128 9.67 6.75 0.00
CA LEU A 128 9.15 6.25 -1.28
C LEU A 128 10.01 6.62 -2.50
N GLY A 129 10.94 7.56 -2.36
CA GLY A 129 11.78 8.04 -3.45
C GLY A 129 11.02 8.82 -4.54
N VAL A 130 9.98 9.56 -4.16
CA VAL A 130 9.14 10.36 -5.08
C VAL A 130 9.57 11.82 -5.11
N ASP A 131 9.34 12.49 -6.25
CA ASP A 131 9.61 13.93 -6.42
C ASP A 131 8.54 14.81 -5.74
N GLY A 132 7.41 14.21 -5.35
CA GLY A 132 6.37 14.83 -4.55
C GLY A 132 5.28 13.82 -4.18
N LEU A 133 4.73 13.97 -2.98
CA LEU A 133 3.71 13.10 -2.42
C LEU A 133 2.50 13.95 -2.01
N PHE A 134 1.31 13.49 -2.36
CA PHE A 134 0.05 14.16 -2.05
C PHE A 134 -0.91 13.16 -1.41
N TYR A 135 -1.51 13.53 -0.28
CA TYR A 135 -2.57 12.75 0.35
C TYR A 135 -3.90 13.48 0.22
N LEU A 136 -4.98 12.73 0.03
CA LEU A 136 -6.32 13.26 0.23
C LEU A 136 -6.48 13.67 1.70
N THR A 137 -7.04 14.85 1.96
CA THR A 137 -7.30 15.27 3.34
C THR A 137 -8.43 14.43 3.95
N LEU A 138 -8.42 14.26 5.28
CA LEU A 138 -9.50 13.53 5.95
C LEU A 138 -10.85 14.22 5.77
N GLU A 139 -10.85 15.56 5.81
CA GLU A 139 -12.04 16.39 5.60
C GLU A 139 -12.63 16.19 4.19
N ASP A 140 -11.77 16.20 3.16
CA ASP A 140 -12.21 15.98 1.78
C ASP A 140 -12.69 14.54 1.55
N LEU A 141 -12.06 13.55 2.19
CA LEU A 141 -12.53 12.16 2.13
C LEU A 141 -13.95 12.03 2.73
N ILE A 142 -14.15 12.57 3.94
CA ILE A 142 -15.46 12.55 4.61
C ILE A 142 -16.50 13.29 3.78
N SER A 143 -16.15 14.47 3.25
CA SER A 143 -17.02 15.26 2.38
C SER A 143 -17.43 14.48 1.13
N SER A 144 -16.47 13.83 0.47
CA SER A 144 -16.70 13.04 -0.74
C SER A 144 -17.64 11.86 -0.50
N VAL A 145 -17.48 11.12 0.60
CA VAL A 145 -18.37 10.01 0.94
C VAL A 145 -19.77 10.52 1.32
N ARG A 146 -19.85 11.63 2.07
CA ARG A 146 -21.13 12.22 2.50
C ARG A 146 -21.99 12.73 1.35
N GLN A 147 -21.39 13.09 0.20
CA GLN A 147 -22.16 13.39 -1.01
C GLN A 147 -23.05 12.23 -1.47
N GLY A 148 -22.63 10.98 -1.23
CA GLY A 148 -23.43 9.79 -1.53
C GLY A 148 -24.60 9.56 -0.57
N ASN A 149 -24.47 10.02 0.68
CA ASN A 149 -25.56 9.96 1.67
C ASN A 149 -25.37 11.05 2.75
N PRO A 150 -26.06 12.20 2.63
CA PRO A 150 -25.92 13.31 3.57
C PRO A 150 -26.37 13.03 5.00
N ARG A 151 -27.08 11.91 5.24
CA ARG A 151 -27.52 11.50 6.59
C ARG A 151 -26.42 10.89 7.43
N LEU A 152 -25.27 10.57 6.84
CA LEU A 152 -24.12 10.04 7.58
C LEU A 152 -23.39 11.19 8.28
N GLU A 153 -23.55 11.23 9.61
CA GLU A 153 -22.92 12.27 10.45
C GLU A 153 -21.45 11.95 10.71
N ASN A 154 -21.15 10.72 11.14
CA ASN A 154 -19.82 10.29 11.54
C ASN A 154 -19.37 9.03 10.79
N PHE A 155 -18.05 8.86 10.70
CA PHE A 155 -17.40 7.71 10.08
C PHE A 155 -16.35 7.14 11.04
N ASP A 156 -16.08 5.85 10.93
CA ASP A 156 -14.88 5.29 11.56
C ASP A 156 -13.65 5.81 10.81
N CYS A 157 -12.88 6.67 11.47
CA CYS A 157 -11.64 7.26 10.94
C CYS A 157 -10.42 6.88 11.79
N SER A 158 -10.54 5.82 12.59
CA SER A 158 -9.55 5.34 13.54
C SER A 158 -8.16 5.16 12.91
N VAL A 159 -8.10 4.58 11.72
CA VAL A 159 -6.83 4.34 10.99
C VAL A 159 -6.07 5.62 10.60
N PHE A 160 -6.75 6.76 10.55
CA PHE A 160 -6.17 8.07 10.22
C PHE A 160 -5.92 8.93 11.46
N THR A 161 -6.81 8.87 12.45
CA THR A 161 -6.87 9.77 13.61
C THR A 161 -6.34 9.15 14.90
N GLY A 162 -6.43 7.83 15.03
CA GLY A 162 -6.20 7.11 16.28
C GLY A 162 -7.38 7.18 17.25
N GLU A 163 -8.51 7.78 16.84
CA GLU A 163 -9.72 7.85 17.64
C GLU A 163 -10.62 6.64 17.34
N TYR A 164 -10.73 5.74 18.32
CA TYR A 164 -11.53 4.53 18.21
C TYR A 164 -12.87 4.72 18.93
N ALA A 165 -13.97 4.49 18.21
CA ALA A 165 -15.33 4.69 18.72
C ALA A 165 -15.66 3.84 19.95
N THR A 166 -14.95 2.73 20.17
CA THR A 166 -15.13 1.83 21.32
C THR A 166 -14.31 2.22 22.55
N GLY A 167 -13.38 3.17 22.42
CA GLY A 167 -12.62 3.71 23.56
C GLY A 167 -11.57 2.77 24.15
N GLU A 168 -10.94 1.92 23.33
CA GLU A 168 -9.86 1.03 23.78
C GLU A 168 -8.66 1.84 24.31
N ASP A 169 -7.97 1.29 25.31
CA ASP A 169 -6.78 1.89 25.89
C ASP A 169 -5.48 1.44 25.18
N ASN A 170 -4.36 2.05 25.57
CA ASN A 170 -3.05 1.69 25.00
C ASN A 170 -2.66 0.23 25.31
N GLN A 171 -3.12 -0.32 26.45
CA GLN A 171 -2.81 -1.70 26.84
C GLN A 171 -3.37 -2.68 25.82
N TYR A 172 -4.59 -2.45 25.32
CA TYR A 172 -5.17 -3.26 24.24
C TYR A 172 -4.28 -3.30 22.99
N PHE A 173 -3.72 -2.17 22.56
CA PHE A 173 -2.86 -2.12 21.37
C PHE A 173 -1.51 -2.81 21.59
N GLU A 174 -0.93 -2.71 22.79
CA GLU A 174 0.29 -3.43 23.15
C GLU A 174 0.08 -4.95 23.14
N GLU A 175 -1.03 -5.42 23.72
CA GLU A 175 -1.42 -6.83 23.70
C GLU A 175 -1.67 -7.33 22.27
N LEU A 176 -2.36 -6.54 21.44
CA LEU A 176 -2.64 -6.86 20.05
C LEU A 176 -1.36 -6.94 19.20
N GLU A 177 -0.38 -6.07 19.47
CA GLU A 177 0.93 -6.14 18.82
C GLU A 177 1.73 -7.37 19.27
N ALA A 178 1.71 -7.70 20.56
CA ALA A 178 2.37 -8.91 21.08
C ALA A 178 1.80 -10.19 20.45
N LEU A 179 0.47 -10.32 20.38
CA LEU A 179 -0.20 -11.46 19.74
C LEU A 179 0.18 -11.62 18.26
N ARG A 180 0.32 -10.50 17.53
CA ARG A 180 0.74 -10.52 16.12
C ARG A 180 2.20 -10.95 15.94
N ASN A 181 3.08 -10.50 16.83
CA ASN A 181 4.49 -10.87 16.80
C ASN A 181 4.68 -12.37 17.06
N ASP A 182 3.93 -12.94 18.01
CA ASP A 182 4.00 -14.37 18.33
C ASP A 182 3.43 -15.24 17.22
N LYS A 183 2.33 -14.79 16.59
CA LYS A 183 1.80 -15.45 15.40
C LYS A 183 2.83 -15.49 14.25
N GLN A 184 3.49 -14.36 13.97
CA GLN A 184 4.56 -14.31 12.95
C GLN A 184 5.75 -15.21 13.28
N LYS A 185 6.13 -15.35 14.56
CA LYS A 185 7.17 -16.30 14.98
C LYS A 185 6.73 -17.74 14.75
N SER A 186 5.50 -18.09 15.14
CA SER A 186 4.96 -19.44 14.96
C SER A 186 4.83 -19.84 13.48
N ASP A 187 4.42 -18.91 12.62
CA ASP A 187 4.33 -19.14 11.17
C ASP A 187 5.73 -19.35 10.55
N ASN A 188 6.75 -18.61 11.02
CA ASN A 188 8.13 -18.78 10.56
C ASN A 188 8.79 -20.08 11.08
N GLU A 189 8.44 -20.54 12.29
CA GLU A 189 8.93 -21.82 12.84
C GLU A 189 8.27 -23.02 12.15
N GLY A 190 6.98 -22.93 11.80
CA GLY A 190 6.25 -23.98 11.06
C GLY A 190 6.81 -24.26 9.67
N ASP A 191 7.30 -23.23 8.97
CA ASP A 191 7.94 -23.36 7.64
C ASP A 191 9.34 -24.00 7.71
N SER A 192 9.96 -24.10 8.89
CA SER A 192 11.30 -24.67 9.08
C SER A 192 11.31 -26.19 9.31
N VAL A 193 10.15 -26.80 9.61
CA VAL A 193 10.02 -28.24 9.87
C VAL A 193 9.59 -28.99 8.61
N ALA A 194 10.39 -28.88 7.54
CA ALA A 194 10.30 -29.81 6.42
C ALA A 194 10.99 -31.13 6.81
N ILE A 195 10.17 -32.13 7.12
CA ILE A 195 10.53 -33.49 7.52
C ILE A 195 11.50 -34.12 6.50
N ASP A 196 12.69 -34.53 6.96
CA ASP A 196 13.64 -35.34 6.21
C ASP A 196 13.11 -36.77 6.08
N ILE A 197 12.37 -37.04 5.00
CA ILE A 197 11.96 -38.40 4.62
C ILE A 197 13.07 -39.01 3.77
N ARG A 198 14.21 -39.31 4.38
CA ARG A 198 15.20 -40.25 3.85
C ARG A 198 15.58 -41.25 4.93
N GLY A 199 14.84 -42.35 4.96
CA GLY A 199 15.10 -43.46 5.87
C GLY A 199 14.12 -44.60 5.65
N CYS A 200 14.22 -45.26 4.49
CA CYS A 200 13.84 -46.66 4.30
C CYS A 200 14.59 -47.17 3.05
N ASP A 201 15.75 -47.76 3.32
CA ASP A 201 16.35 -48.79 2.46
C ASP A 201 15.51 -50.08 2.54
#